data_AF-A0A4U9D4B2-F1
#
_entry.id   AF-A0A4U9D4B2-F1
#
_cell.length_a   1.000
_cell.length_b   1.000
_cell.length_c   1.000
_cell.angle_alpha   90.00
_cell.angle_beta   90.00
_cell.angle_gamma   90.00
#
_symmetry.space_group_name_H-M   'P 1'
#
loop_
_entity.id
_entity.type
_entity.pdbx_description
1 polymer ?
#
loop_
_entity_poly.entity_id
_entity_poly.type
_entity_poly.pdbx_seq_one_letter_code
_entity_poly.pdbx_strand_id
1 'polypeptide(L)' 'MAVFAGENLSMADIQMSFPLLALQSRGGIDGLAHIARWTQRIEQRPAWQRAIERGGPFTLPGA' A
#
# COMPACT_ATOMS: atom_id res chain seq x y z
N MET A 1 12.91 4.47 7.97
CA MET A 1 11.92 4.07 6.93
C MET A 1 10.61 4.75 7.32
N ALA A 2 9.92 5.47 6.44
CA ALA A 2 8.60 6.00 6.81
C ALA A 2 7.61 4.84 6.82
N VAL A 3 7.18 4.44 8.00
CA VAL A 3 6.17 3.41 8.27
C VAL A 3 5.10 4.03 9.15
N PHE A 4 3.94 3.40 9.21
CA PHE A 4 2.82 3.98 9.97
C PHE A 4 3.05 3.99 11.49
N ALA A 5 3.95 3.16 12.02
CA ALA A 5 4.20 3.05 13.44
C ALA A 5 5.70 2.93 13.77
N GLY A 6 6.43 4.05 13.64
CA GLY A 6 7.83 4.17 14.09
C GLY A 6 8.85 3.96 12.97
N GLU A 7 9.81 3.06 13.18
CA GLU A 7 10.95 2.87 12.27
C GLU A 7 10.90 1.56 11.48
N ASN A 8 10.10 0.59 11.95
CA ASN A 8 10.02 -0.76 11.41
C ASN A 8 8.62 -1.08 10.90
N LEU A 9 8.54 -1.93 9.86
CA LEU A 9 7.26 -2.41 9.34
C LEU A 9 6.46 -3.10 10.45
N SER A 10 5.17 -2.79 10.54
CA SER A 10 4.27 -3.35 11.54
C SER A 10 2.92 -3.72 10.93
N MET A 11 2.02 -4.26 11.77
CA MET A 11 0.63 -4.48 11.39
C MET A 11 -0.09 -3.21 10.97
N ALA A 12 0.35 -2.03 11.42
CA ALA A 12 -0.21 -0.75 10.97
C ALA A 12 0.00 -0.56 9.45
N ASP A 13 1.16 -0.92 8.91
CA ASP A 13 1.43 -0.84 7.47
C ASP A 13 0.55 -1.80 6.67
N ILE A 14 0.28 -3.00 7.22
CA ILE A 14 -0.61 -3.97 6.57
C ILE A 14 -2.05 -3.44 6.57
N GLN A 15 -2.54 -2.95 7.70
CA GLN A 15 -3.90 -2.39 7.79
C GLN A 15 -4.08 -1.18 6.88
N MET A 16 -3.08 -0.29 6.83
CA MET A 16 -3.14 0.92 6.02
C MET A 16 -2.95 0.69 4.52
N SER A 17 -2.45 -0.48 4.09
CA SER A 17 -2.33 -0.79 2.66
C SER A 17 -3.67 -0.74 1.91
N PHE A 18 -4.73 -1.28 2.50
CA PHE A 18 -6.06 -1.34 1.89
C PHE A 18 -6.69 0.04 1.64
N PRO A 19 -6.84 0.94 2.64
CA PRO A 19 -7.40 2.27 2.41
C PRO A 19 -6.51 3.14 1.51
N LEU A 20 -5.19 2.96 1.53
CA LEU A 20 -4.32 3.71 0.63
C LEU A 20 -4.43 3.26 -0.82
N LEU A 21 -4.54 1.95 -1.08
CA LEU A 21 -4.84 1.45 -2.43
C LEU A 21 -6.22 1.93 -2.89
N ALA A 22 -7.21 1.97 -1.99
CA ALA A 22 -8.53 2.54 -2.29
C ALA A 22 -8.45 4.02 -2.67
N LEU A 23 -7.66 4.80 -1.93
CA LEU A 23 -7.41 6.20 -2.26
C LEU A 23 -6.72 6.34 -3.62
N GLN A 24 -5.72 5.51 -3.92
CA GLN A 24 -5.01 5.50 -5.21
C GLN A 24 -5.95 5.24 -6.38
N SER A 25 -6.79 4.21 -6.28
CA SER A 25 -7.73 3.82 -7.34
C SER A 25 -8.72 4.92 -7.69
N ARG A 26 -8.99 5.84 -6.76
CA ARG A 26 -9.90 6.99 -6.92
C ARG A 26 -9.17 8.26 -7.35
N GLY A 27 -7.86 8.20 -7.60
CA GLY A 27 -7.03 9.36 -7.97
C GLY A 27 -6.67 10.28 -6.79
N GLY A 28 -6.91 9.87 -5.55
CA GLY A 28 -6.77 10.75 -4.36
C GLY A 28 -5.36 10.84 -3.78
N ILE A 29 -4.33 10.35 -4.46
CA ILE A 29 -2.94 10.36 -3.96
C ILE A 29 -2.16 11.60 -4.42
N ASP A 30 -2.67 12.35 -5.39
CA ASP A 30 -1.99 13.55 -5.88
C ASP A 30 -1.77 14.57 -4.76
N GLY A 31 -0.52 15.04 -4.62
CA GLY A 31 -0.09 15.92 -3.52
C GLY A 31 0.31 15.21 -2.23
N LEU A 32 0.08 13.90 -2.09
CA LEU A 32 0.42 13.12 -0.89
C LEU A 32 1.80 12.42 -1.03
N ALA A 33 2.87 13.21 -1.14
CA ALA A 33 4.21 12.72 -1.46
C ALA A 33 4.73 11.62 -0.51
N HIS A 34 4.35 11.62 0.77
CA HIS A 34 4.75 10.58 1.72
C HIS A 34 4.02 9.25 1.48
N ILE A 35 2.73 9.32 1.15
CA ILE A 35 1.92 8.14 0.83
C ILE A 35 2.40 7.55 -0.49
N ALA A 36 2.58 8.36 -1.54
CA ALA A 36 3.10 7.88 -2.82
C ALA A 36 4.45 7.15 -2.68
N ARG A 37 5.37 7.72 -1.90
CA ARG A 37 6.67 7.08 -1.59
C ARG A 37 6.55 5.82 -0.73
N TRP A 38 5.55 5.73 0.14
CA TRP A 38 5.30 4.53 0.94
C TRP A 38 4.74 3.41 0.04
N THR A 39 3.75 3.71 -0.80
CA THR A 39 3.12 2.75 -1.72
C THR A 39 4.13 2.15 -2.69
N GLN A 40 4.95 2.97 -3.36
CA GLN A 40 6.00 2.47 -4.25
C GLN A 40 6.97 1.51 -3.54
N ARG A 41 7.29 1.75 -2.27
CA ARG A 41 8.22 0.91 -1.50
C ARG A 41 7.57 -0.39 -1.04
N ILE A 42 6.30 -0.37 -0.62
CA ILE A 42 5.62 -1.60 -0.16
C ILE A 42 5.43 -2.55 -1.34
N GLU A 43 5.09 -2.03 -2.52
CA GLU A 43 4.87 -2.80 -3.75
C GLU A 43 6.12 -3.53 -4.25
N GLN A 44 7.30 -2.93 -4.04
CA GLN A 44 8.59 -3.53 -4.43
C GLN A 44 9.03 -4.68 -3.52
N ARG A 45 8.33 -4.96 -2.41
CA ARG A 45 8.73 -6.03 -1.49
C ARG A 45 8.40 -7.41 -2.07
N PRO A 46 9.31 -8.39 -1.98
CA PRO A 46 9.01 -9.76 -2.39
C PRO A 46 7.81 -10.37 -1.66
N ALA A 47 7.59 -9.99 -0.39
CA ALA A 47 6.43 -10.44 0.37
C ALA A 47 5.11 -9.90 -0.19
N TRP A 48 5.10 -8.68 -0.71
CA TRP A 48 3.94 -8.08 -1.36
C TRP A 48 3.63 -8.79 -2.67
N GLN A 49 4.65 -8.97 -3.52
CA GLN A 49 4.52 -9.67 -4.80
C GLN A 49 3.95 -11.09 -4.60
N ARG A 50 4.50 -11.86 -3.64
CA ARG A 50 3.96 -13.18 -3.28
C ARG A 50 2.51 -13.13 -2.78
N ALA A 51 2.12 -12.08 -2.07
CA ALA A 51 0.74 -11.92 -1.60
C ALA A 51 -0.21 -11.70 -2.78
N ILE A 52 0.18 -10.89 -3.78
CA ILE A 52 -0.58 -10.68 -5.02
C ILE A 52 -0.62 -11.96 -5.87
N GLU A 53 0.48 -12.68 -6.00
CA GLU A 53 0.52 -13.96 -6.73
C GLU A 53 -0.42 -15.01 -6.13
N ARG A 54 -0.52 -15.07 -4.80
CA ARG A 54 -1.35 -16.06 -4.09
C ARG A 54 -2.81 -15.63 -3.94
N GLY A 55 -3.04 -14.35 -3.64
CA GLY A 55 -4.36 -13.79 -3.38
C GLY A 55 -5.07 -13.27 -4.64
N GLY A 56 -4.35 -13.19 -5.76
CA GLY A 56 -4.79 -12.52 -6.97
C GLY A 56 -4.57 -11.00 -6.92
N PRO A 57 -4.73 -10.30 -8.06
CA PRO A 57 -4.69 -8.85 -8.12
C PRO A 57 -5.70 -8.26 -7.13
N PHE A 58 -5.25 -7.32 -6.31
CA PHE A 58 -6.15 -6.58 -5.42
C PHE A 58 -7.06 -5.69 -6.26
N THR A 59 -8.24 -6.23 -6.60
CA THR A 59 -9.26 -5.54 -7.37
C THR A 59 -10.22 -4.91 -6.38
N LEU A 60 -10.23 -3.58 -6.30
CA LEU A 60 -11.18 -2.87 -5.46
C LEU A 60 -12.55 -2.89 -6.13
N PRO A 61 -13.62 -3.33 -5.45
CA PRO A 61 -14.97 -3.22 -5.98
C PRO A 61 -15.32 -1.75 -6.25
N GLY A 62 -15.71 -1.44 -7.49
CA GLY A 62 -16.18 -0.11 -7.89
C GLY A 62 -15.11 0.90 -8.33
N ALA A 63 -13.94 0.43 -8.78
CA ALA A 63 -13.05 1.20 -9.66
C ALA A 63 -13.55 1.19 -11.11
#